data_AF-A0A2E8D0Q5-F1
#
_entry.id   AF-A0A2E8D0Q5-F1
#
_cell.length_a   1.000
_cell.length_b   1.000
_cell.length_c   1.000
_cell.angle_alpha   90.00
_cell.angle_beta   90.00
_cell.angle_gamma   90.00
#
_symmetry.space_group_name_H-M   'P 1'
#
loop_
_entity.id
_entity.type
_entity.pdbx_description
1 polymer ?
#
loop_
_entity_poly.entity_id
_entity_poly.type
_entity_poly.pdbx_seq_one_letter_code
_entity_poly.pdbx_strand_id
1 'polypeptide(L)'
;MLTCPTTACFNLLDTDPYFRLGRKIAYFGDGHEQLEDRSVRKMWVIPTMGGEFTIDRRFGFSDGVMGGNLWFMGETDDAAMEAAERAAQAVDGTPGVITTFPGASRRLHRKPAASTRFCSPARMRSFAQR
;
A
#
# COMPACT_ATOMS: atom_id res chain seq x y z
N MET A 1 9.99 1.40 -7.18
CA MET A 1 9.55 1.09 -8.56
C MET A 1 10.50 1.72 -9.56
N LEU A 2 10.57 3.04 -9.75
CA LEU A 2 11.49 3.67 -10.73
C LEU A 2 12.94 3.14 -10.71
N THR A 3 13.50 2.88 -9.53
CA THR A 3 14.87 2.37 -9.36
C THR A 3 15.00 0.85 -9.44
N CYS A 4 13.90 0.13 -9.58
CA CYS A 4 13.86 -1.34 -9.66
C CYS A 4 14.01 -1.77 -11.13
N PRO A 5 14.90 -2.72 -11.44
CA PRO A 5 15.14 -3.16 -12.82
C PRO A 5 13.85 -3.73 -13.42
N THR A 6 13.66 -3.50 -14.73
CA THR A 6 12.55 -4.02 -15.56
C THR A 6 11.12 -3.67 -15.12
N THR A 7 10.96 -2.80 -14.12
CA THR A 7 9.62 -2.44 -13.64
C THR A 7 8.93 -1.42 -14.52
N ALA A 8 7.59 -1.52 -14.57
CA ALA A 8 6.70 -0.58 -15.25
C ALA A 8 5.48 -0.34 -14.36
N CYS A 9 4.97 0.89 -14.34
CA CYS A 9 3.85 1.29 -13.50
C CYS A 9 2.60 1.57 -14.34
N PHE A 10 1.58 0.73 -14.16
CA PHE A 10 0.30 0.85 -14.84
C PHE A 10 -0.79 1.27 -13.87
N ASN A 11 -1.72 2.09 -14.35
CA ASN A 11 -2.92 2.43 -13.63
C ASN A 11 -3.95 1.30 -13.77
N LEU A 12 -4.43 0.81 -12.62
CA LEU A 12 -5.49 -0.20 -12.52
C LEU A 12 -6.86 0.40 -12.20
N LEU A 13 -6.93 1.68 -11.84
CA LEU A 13 -8.14 2.41 -11.49
C LEU A 13 -8.25 3.66 -12.37
N ASP A 14 -9.05 3.62 -13.43
CA ASP A 14 -9.34 4.81 -14.26
C ASP A 14 -10.57 5.53 -13.70
N THR A 15 -10.34 6.36 -12.68
CA THR A 15 -11.37 7.14 -11.99
C THR A 15 -11.12 8.65 -12.14
N ASP A 16 -12.17 9.44 -11.94
CA ASP A 16 -12.10 10.88 -11.71
C ASP A 16 -12.62 11.11 -10.28
N PRO A 17 -11.80 11.50 -9.29
CA PRO A 17 -10.50 12.19 -9.39
C PRO A 17 -9.26 11.30 -9.61
N TYR A 18 -8.18 11.90 -10.12
CA TYR A 18 -6.89 11.23 -10.38
C TYR A 18 -5.67 12.08 -9.99
N PHE A 19 -4.55 11.41 -9.72
CA PHE A 19 -3.24 12.03 -9.56
C PHE A 19 -2.45 12.06 -10.88
N ARG A 20 -1.82 13.20 -11.16
CA ARG A 20 -0.89 13.39 -12.29
C ARG A 20 0.53 12.91 -11.95
N LEU A 21 0.68 11.70 -11.43
CA LEU A 21 1.97 11.16 -11.01
C LEU A 21 2.93 10.93 -12.18
N GLY A 22 2.42 10.44 -13.32
CA GLY A 22 3.26 10.13 -14.49
C GLY A 22 4.10 11.32 -14.95
N ARG A 23 3.48 12.50 -15.10
CA ARG A 23 4.22 13.72 -15.51
C ARG A 23 5.22 14.18 -14.46
N LYS A 24 4.89 14.08 -13.17
CA LYS A 24 5.81 14.47 -12.09
C LYS A 24 7.06 13.57 -12.06
N ILE A 25 6.87 12.27 -12.30
CA ILE A 25 7.96 11.30 -12.34
C ILE A 25 8.76 11.44 -13.64
N ALA A 26 8.11 11.78 -14.76
CA ALA A 26 8.75 11.98 -16.05
C ALA A 26 9.87 13.04 -16.05
N TYR A 27 9.78 14.07 -15.19
CA TYR A 27 10.85 15.05 -15.01
C TYR A 27 12.20 14.45 -14.57
N PHE A 28 12.22 13.21 -14.07
CA PHE A 28 13.46 12.49 -13.79
C PHE A 28 14.30 12.24 -15.05
N GLY A 29 13.68 12.20 -16.23
CA GLY A 29 14.37 12.04 -17.51
C GLY A 29 15.10 13.29 -18.01
N ASP A 30 15.01 14.42 -17.28
CA ASP A 30 15.69 15.68 -17.57
C ASP A 30 15.55 16.16 -19.03
N GLY A 31 14.35 16.03 -19.61
CA GLY A 31 14.04 16.44 -20.98
C GLY A 31 14.21 15.34 -22.03
N HIS A 32 14.74 14.17 -21.64
CA HIS A 32 14.81 13.00 -22.51
C HIS A 32 13.59 12.06 -22.36
N GLU A 33 12.60 12.43 -21.55
CA GLU A 33 11.36 11.69 -21.45
C GLU A 33 10.54 11.77 -22.76
N GLN A 34 9.91 10.65 -23.13
CA GLN A 34 9.07 10.58 -24.32
C GLN A 34 7.66 10.15 -23.94
N LEU A 35 6.68 10.65 -24.69
CA LEU A 35 5.31 10.19 -24.59
C LEU A 35 5.05 9.21 -25.73
N GLU A 36 4.84 7.94 -25.39
CA GLU A 36 4.61 6.87 -26.37
C GLU A 36 3.27 6.18 -26.15
N ASP A 37 2.69 5.69 -27.24
CA ASP A 37 1.53 4.80 -27.24
C ASP A 37 2.02 3.35 -27.14
N ARG A 38 2.00 2.78 -25.92
CA ARG A 38 2.36 1.37 -25.67
C ARG A 38 1.09 0.58 -25.40
N SER A 39 0.85 -0.46 -26.20
CA SER A 39 -0.22 -1.46 -25.97
C SER A 39 -1.60 -0.88 -25.63
N VAL A 40 -1.99 0.21 -26.32
CA VAL A 40 -3.28 0.95 -26.23
C VAL A 40 -3.33 2.05 -25.14
N ARG A 41 -2.22 2.35 -24.44
CA ARG A 41 -2.17 3.42 -23.44
C ARG A 41 -1.07 4.45 -23.75
N LYS A 42 -1.39 5.72 -23.53
CA LYS A 42 -0.40 6.81 -23.54
C LYS A 42 0.40 6.81 -22.25
N MET A 43 1.69 6.48 -22.36
CA MET A 43 2.62 6.34 -21.24
C MET A 43 3.83 7.26 -21.40
N TRP A 44 4.43 7.63 -20.27
CA TRP A 44 5.75 8.26 -20.25
C TRP A 44 6.83 7.18 -20.26
N VAL A 45 7.78 7.33 -21.17
CA VAL A 45 9.00 6.52 -21.28
C VAL A 45 10.14 7.39 -20.77
N ILE A 46 10.78 6.96 -19.70
CA ILE A 46 11.88 7.66 -19.05
C ILE A 46 13.16 6.87 -19.29
N PRO A 47 14.19 7.44 -19.94
CA PRO A 47 15.47 6.78 -20.08
C PRO A 47 16.17 6.72 -18.71
N THR A 48 16.67 5.54 -18.38
CA THR A 48 17.40 5.27 -17.13
C THR A 48 18.65 4.45 -17.43
N MET A 49 19.57 4.34 -16.46
CA MET A 49 20.75 3.47 -16.60
C MET A 49 20.38 1.99 -16.86
N GLY A 50 19.20 1.55 -16.40
CA GLY A 50 18.70 0.18 -16.56
C GLY A 50 17.91 -0.06 -17.84
N GLY A 51 17.92 0.88 -18.78
CA GLY A 51 17.08 0.88 -19.99
C GLY A 51 15.94 1.89 -19.87
N GLU A 52 14.71 1.45 -20.08
CA GLU A 52 13.54 2.33 -20.12
C GLU A 52 12.60 2.03 -18.95
N PHE A 53 12.20 3.06 -18.22
CA PHE A 53 11.14 2.97 -17.24
C PHE A 53 9.85 3.56 -17.81
N THR A 54 8.76 2.79 -17.76
CA THR A 54 7.46 3.19 -18.31
C THR A 54 6.43 3.42 -17.22
N ILE A 55 5.68 4.53 -17.32
CA ILE A 55 4.65 4.89 -16.36
C ILE A 55 3.42 5.54 -17.01
N ASP A 56 2.23 5.13 -16.58
CA ASP A 56 0.97 5.73 -17.00
C ASP A 56 0.88 7.22 -16.60
N ARG A 57 0.19 8.02 -17.43
CA ARG A 57 0.08 9.48 -17.20
C ARG A 57 -0.72 9.83 -15.95
N ARG A 58 -1.74 9.03 -15.63
CA ARG A 58 -2.74 9.29 -14.59
C ARG A 58 -2.90 8.06 -13.73
N PHE A 59 -3.06 8.27 -12.43
CA PHE A 59 -3.39 7.23 -11.47
C PHE A 59 -4.67 7.63 -10.76
N GLY A 60 -5.75 6.91 -10.99
CA GLY A 60 -7.01 7.15 -10.30
C GLY A 60 -6.95 6.68 -8.87
N PHE A 61 -7.78 7.28 -8.04
CA PHE A 61 -8.05 6.80 -6.69
C PHE A 61 -9.55 6.83 -6.42
N SER A 62 -9.97 6.06 -5.42
CA SER A 62 -11.34 6.05 -4.94
C SER A 62 -11.33 6.11 -3.42
N ASP A 63 -12.39 6.64 -2.84
CA ASP A 63 -12.57 6.59 -1.40
C ASP A 63 -12.75 5.13 -0.97
N GLY A 64 -11.90 4.72 -0.02
CA GLY A 64 -11.90 3.36 0.53
C GLY A 64 -12.27 3.37 2.01
N VAL A 65 -12.54 2.18 2.54
CA VAL A 65 -12.72 1.98 3.99
C VAL A 65 -11.39 1.59 4.59
N MET A 66 -10.97 2.29 5.65
CA MET A 66 -9.75 2.01 6.39
C MET A 66 -10.07 1.72 7.86
N GLY A 67 -9.34 0.79 8.47
CA GLY A 67 -9.39 0.55 9.92
C GLY A 67 -10.19 -0.67 10.38
N GLY A 68 -10.73 -1.47 9.45
CA GLY A 68 -11.29 -2.79 9.77
C GLY A 68 -10.24 -3.64 10.48
N ASN A 69 -10.59 -4.19 11.65
CA ASN A 69 -9.69 -5.02 12.43
C ASN A 69 -10.43 -6.19 13.08
N LEU A 70 -9.74 -7.32 13.21
CA LEU A 70 -10.21 -8.53 13.88
C LEU A 70 -9.27 -8.87 15.02
N TRP A 71 -9.84 -9.44 16.08
CA TRP A 71 -9.14 -9.75 17.31
C TRP A 71 -9.18 -11.26 17.48
N PHE A 72 -8.01 -11.89 17.47
CA PHE A 72 -7.86 -13.32 17.70
C PHE A 72 -7.49 -13.53 19.16
N MET A 73 -8.37 -14.19 19.91
CA MET A 73 -8.15 -14.54 21.31
C MET A 73 -7.99 -16.06 21.37
N GLY A 74 -6.77 -16.52 21.66
CA GLY A 74 -6.44 -17.92 21.87
C GLY A 74 -6.09 -18.18 23.34
N GLU A 75 -6.14 -19.46 23.73
CA GLU A 75 -5.67 -19.90 25.06
C GLU A 75 -4.14 -19.79 25.18
N THR A 76 -3.44 -19.93 24.05
CA THR A 76 -1.99 -19.74 23.94
C THR A 76 -1.65 -18.71 22.86
N ASP A 77 -0.48 -18.10 22.98
CA ASP A 77 0.05 -17.16 21.98
C ASP A 77 0.18 -17.82 20.60
N ASP A 78 0.60 -19.08 20.55
CA ASP A 78 0.76 -19.85 19.31
C ASP A 78 -0.59 -20.08 18.61
N ALA A 79 -1.65 -20.43 19.38
CA ALA A 79 -2.98 -20.61 18.82
C ALA A 79 -3.55 -19.30 18.24
N ALA A 80 -3.31 -18.18 18.90
CA ALA A 80 -3.73 -16.86 18.42
C ALA A 80 -2.94 -16.43 17.16
N MET A 81 -1.65 -16.75 17.10
CA MET A 81 -0.80 -16.47 15.94
C MET A 81 -1.20 -17.31 14.72
N GLU A 82 -1.45 -18.61 14.91
CA GLU A 82 -1.90 -19.50 13.82
C GLU A 82 -3.25 -19.04 13.24
N ALA A 83 -4.19 -18.64 14.10
CA ALA A 83 -5.47 -18.09 13.67
C ALA A 83 -5.28 -16.80 12.85
N ALA A 84 -4.37 -15.91 13.28
CA ALA A 84 -4.08 -14.67 12.57
C ALA A 84 -3.43 -14.90 11.19
N GLU A 85 -2.51 -15.86 11.09
CA GLU A 85 -1.86 -16.23 9.82
C GLU A 85 -2.84 -16.87 8.83
N ARG A 86 -3.72 -17.75 9.30
CA ARG A 86 -4.77 -18.32 8.44
C ARG A 86 -5.76 -17.26 7.97
N ALA A 87 -6.13 -16.32 8.84
CA ALA A 87 -6.98 -15.21 8.47
C ALA A 87 -6.32 -14.30 7.42
N ALA A 88 -5.02 -14.03 7.57
CA ALA A 88 -4.24 -13.27 6.59
C ALA A 88 -4.26 -13.91 5.20
N GLN A 89 -3.96 -15.21 5.13
CA GLN A 89 -3.96 -15.96 3.87
C GLN A 89 -5.34 -15.96 3.21
N ALA A 90 -6.41 -16.05 4.00
CA ALA A 90 -7.77 -15.97 3.48
C ALA A 90 -8.08 -14.57 2.91
N VAL A 91 -7.58 -13.50 3.55
CA VAL A 91 -7.76 -12.12 3.10
C VAL A 91 -6.98 -11.84 1.82
N ASP A 92 -5.78 -12.41 1.64
CA ASP A 92 -4.97 -12.25 0.41
C ASP A 92 -5.70 -12.72 -0.85
N GLY A 93 -6.63 -13.68 -0.73
CA GLY A 93 -7.48 -14.13 -1.83
C GLY A 93 -8.65 -13.20 -2.16
N THR A 94 -8.89 -12.14 -1.37
CA THR A 94 -10.05 -11.25 -1.51
C THR A 94 -9.69 -10.04 -2.39
N PRO A 95 -10.32 -9.89 -3.58
CA PRO A 95 -10.03 -8.76 -4.46
C PRO A 95 -10.30 -7.41 -3.80
N GLY A 96 -9.38 -6.46 -3.95
CA GLY A 96 -9.53 -5.10 -3.45
C GLY A 96 -9.26 -4.91 -1.94
N VAL A 97 -8.80 -5.96 -1.24
CA VAL A 97 -8.41 -5.88 0.17
C VAL A 97 -6.89 -5.98 0.29
N ILE A 98 -6.30 -5.21 1.20
CA ILE A 98 -4.87 -5.26 1.52
C ILE A 98 -4.66 -5.31 3.03
N THR A 99 -3.67 -6.07 3.47
CA THR A 99 -3.22 -6.10 4.87
C THR A 99 -1.92 -5.33 5.00
N THR A 100 -1.95 -4.21 5.73
CA THR A 100 -0.82 -3.26 5.78
C THR A 100 0.22 -3.57 6.86
N PHE A 101 -0.12 -4.43 7.82
CA PHE A 101 0.81 -4.83 8.87
C PHE A 101 1.72 -5.98 8.42
N PRO A 102 2.96 -6.08 8.95
CA PRO A 102 3.86 -7.18 8.64
C PRO A 102 3.22 -8.53 8.97
N GLY A 103 3.21 -9.46 8.00
CA GLY A 103 2.53 -10.75 8.15
C GLY A 103 1.03 -10.61 8.41
N ALA A 104 0.41 -9.50 7.96
CA ALA A 104 -1.00 -9.16 8.10
C ALA A 104 -1.57 -9.16 9.54
N SER A 105 -0.70 -9.34 10.53
CA SER A 105 -1.04 -9.42 11.95
C SER A 105 -0.42 -8.24 12.69
N ARG A 106 -1.21 -7.66 13.60
CA ARG A 106 -0.75 -6.55 14.43
C ARG A 106 -0.55 -7.04 15.85
N ARG A 107 0.69 -7.36 16.22
CA ARG A 107 1.05 -7.74 17.61
C ARG A 107 0.83 -6.61 18.63
N LEU A 108 0.87 -5.35 18.20
CA LEU A 108 0.77 -4.18 19.09
C LEU A 108 -0.33 -3.24 18.64
N HIS A 109 -1.47 -3.25 19.34
CA HIS A 109 -2.53 -2.28 19.15
C HIS A 109 -2.18 -0.93 19.80
N ARG A 110 -2.53 0.18 19.15
CA ARG A 110 -2.37 1.54 19.67
C ARG A 110 -3.72 2.22 19.82
N LYS A 111 -3.92 2.90 20.95
CA LYS A 111 -5.06 3.78 21.21
C LYS A 111 -4.77 5.20 20.70
N PRO A 112 -5.81 5.99 20.36
CA PRO A 112 -5.66 7.43 20.18
C PRO A 112 -5.04 8.07 21.43
N ALA A 113 -4.44 9.25 21.23
CA ALA A 113 -3.48 9.91 22.14
C ALA A 113 -3.79 9.74 23.64
N ALA A 114 -2.74 9.44 24.41
CA ALA A 114 -2.80 9.51 25.87
C ALA A 114 -2.83 10.97 26.33
N SER A 115 -3.26 11.23 27.58
CA SER A 115 -3.37 12.58 28.18
C SER A 115 -2.05 13.36 28.29
N THR A 116 -0.93 12.78 27.89
CA THR A 116 0.39 13.41 27.91
C THR A 116 0.66 14.12 26.58
N ARG A 117 0.77 15.45 26.62
CA ARG A 117 0.82 16.38 25.48
C ARG A 117 1.87 16.10 24.38
N PHE A 118 2.83 15.22 24.61
CA PHE A 118 3.97 14.99 23.72
C PHE A 118 3.96 13.67 22.93
N CYS A 119 3.03 12.73 23.18
CA CYS A 119 3.05 11.41 22.54
C CYS A 119 1.76 11.10 21.78
N SER A 120 1.85 11.15 20.44
CA SER A 120 0.84 10.59 19.52
C SER A 120 1.01 9.07 19.38
N PRO A 121 0.00 8.34 18.88
CA PRO A 121 -0.79 7.29 19.55
C PRO A 121 -0.03 6.33 20.50
N ALA A 122 -0.63 6.06 21.66
CA ALA A 122 -0.06 5.29 22.76
C ALA A 122 -0.39 3.79 22.70
N ARG A 123 0.46 2.94 23.30
CA ARG A 123 0.21 1.48 23.42
C ARG A 123 -1.05 1.24 24.25
N MET A 124 -1.94 0.38 23.76
CA MET A 124 -3.13 -0.04 24.49
C MET A 124 -2.72 -0.91 25.69
N ARG A 125 -3.02 -0.46 26.92
CA ARG A 125 -2.72 -1.20 28.17
C ARG A 125 -3.81 -2.17 28.62
N SER A 126 -5.02 -2.09 28.06
CA SER A 126 -6.17 -2.89 28.49
C SER A 126 -6.41 -4.05 27.51
N PHE A 127 -5.87 -5.21 27.86
CA PHE A 127 -6.18 -6.55 27.34
C PHE A 127 -5.98 -7.59 28.46
N ALA A 128 -6.19 -7.17 29.71
CA ALA A 128 -6.12 -8.09 30.83
C ALA A 128 -7.38 -8.96 30.79
N GLN A 129 -7.20 -10.24 30.47
CA GLN A 129 -8.08 -11.29 30.97
C GLN A 129 -8.22 -11.08 32.48
N ARG A 130 -9.45 -10.95 32.95
CA ARG A 130 -9.75 -11.30 34.34
C ARG A 130 -9.78 -12.81 34.45
#